data_AF-A0A1Z8Y822-F1
#
_entry.id   AF-A0A1Z8Y822-F1
#
_cell.length_a   1.000
_cell.length_b   1.000
_cell.length_c   1.000
_cell.angle_alpha   90.00
_cell.angle_beta   90.00
_cell.angle_gamma   90.00
#
_symmetry.space_group_name_H-M   'P 1'
#
loop_
_entity.id
_entity.type
_entity.pdbx_description
1 polymer ?
#
loop_
_entity_poly.entity_id
_entity_poly.type
_entity_poly.pdbx_seq_one_letter_code
_entity_poly.pdbx_strand_id
1 'polypeptide(L)'
;MTVSKTRFTLPARGLLILWLLLILGAFLGWGVVAQPAGATPAQAQAGLFGGLLALGLCGGALLIIAPWRDHPASELPTLWLLVTVVRLLATPMVALLLYFAARPPMDFFVVGLAIAFLCVLFFETPLIALDVRRQIVAEEGPGVSGERS
;
A
#
# COMPACT_ATOMS: atom_id res chain seq x y z
N MET A 1 30.26 -17.27 2.31
CA MET A 1 28.90 -16.98 1.80
C MET A 1 29.02 -15.84 0.79
N THR A 2 28.87 -16.14 -0.50
CA THR A 2 28.84 -15.11 -1.55
C THR A 2 27.51 -14.39 -1.49
N VAL A 3 27.49 -13.18 -0.94
CA VAL A 3 26.32 -12.31 -0.96
C VAL A 3 25.96 -12.07 -2.43
N SER A 4 24.79 -12.56 -2.85
CA SER A 4 24.26 -12.26 -4.18
C SER A 4 24.23 -10.74 -4.35
N LYS A 5 24.91 -10.23 -5.39
CA LYS A 5 25.00 -8.79 -5.71
C LYS A 5 23.76 -8.28 -6.45
N THR A 6 22.74 -9.12 -6.60
CA THR A 6 21.47 -8.76 -7.22
C THR A 6 20.78 -7.68 -6.40
N ARG A 7 20.63 -6.51 -7.03
CA ARG A 7 19.96 -5.34 -6.45
C ARG A 7 18.68 -5.10 -7.22
N PHE A 8 17.61 -4.89 -6.49
CA PHE A 8 16.29 -4.71 -7.06
C PHE A 8 15.69 -3.39 -6.57
N THR A 9 14.93 -2.75 -7.45
CA THR A 9 14.16 -1.55 -7.13
C THR A 9 12.71 -1.93 -6.94
N LEU A 10 11.99 -1.28 -6.02
CA LEU A 10 10.55 -1.44 -5.97
C LEU A 10 9.89 -0.70 -7.14
N PRO A 11 8.70 -1.13 -7.59
CA PRO A 11 7.95 -0.48 -8.67
C PRO A 11 7.34 0.85 -8.24
N ALA A 12 8.17 1.84 -7.90
CA ALA A 12 7.78 3.12 -7.29
C ALA A 12 6.68 3.85 -8.08
N ARG A 13 6.80 3.87 -9.41
CA ARG A 13 5.77 4.47 -10.30
C ARG A 13 4.45 3.71 -10.24
N GLY A 14 4.51 2.38 -10.27
CA GLY A 14 3.31 1.52 -10.17
C GLY A 14 2.62 1.69 -8.83
N LEU A 15 3.38 1.76 -7.74
CA LEU A 15 2.89 2.01 -6.39
C LEU A 15 2.26 3.40 -6.25
N LEU A 16 2.87 4.44 -6.83
CA LEU A 16 2.32 5.79 -6.83
C LEU A 16 0.99 5.85 -7.60
N ILE A 17 0.94 5.25 -8.79
CA ILE A 17 -0.28 5.19 -9.61
C ILE A 17 -1.39 4.45 -8.86
N LEU A 18 -1.07 3.27 -8.29
CA LEU A 18 -2.01 2.51 -7.48
C LEU A 18 -2.56 3.37 -6.33
N TRP A 19 -1.69 4.06 -5.61
CA TRP A 19 -2.09 4.92 -4.50
C TRP A 19 -3.05 6.03 -4.93
N LEU A 20 -2.76 6.72 -6.05
CA LEU A 20 -3.65 7.74 -6.61
C LEU A 20 -5.00 7.16 -7.07
N LEU A 21 -4.99 5.97 -7.68
CA LEU A 21 -6.23 5.27 -8.08
C LEU A 21 -7.07 4.88 -6.86
N LEU A 22 -6.43 4.45 -5.77
CA LEU A 22 -7.15 4.13 -4.53
C LEU A 22 -7.73 5.38 -3.85
N ILE A 23 -7.01 6.51 -3.88
CA ILE A 23 -7.55 7.81 -3.43
C ILE A 23 -8.77 8.19 -4.25
N LEU A 24 -8.65 8.15 -5.58
CA LEU A 24 -9.76 8.42 -6.48
C LEU A 24 -10.94 7.47 -6.23
N GLY A 25 -10.65 6.17 -6.05
CA GLY A 25 -11.64 5.16 -5.70
C GLY A 25 -12.34 5.44 -4.38
N ALA A 26 -11.64 5.94 -3.37
CA ALA A 26 -12.25 6.35 -2.11
C ALA A 26 -13.19 7.55 -2.29
N PHE A 27 -12.78 8.57 -3.07
CA PHE A 27 -13.65 9.71 -3.39
C PHE A 27 -14.89 9.30 -4.18
N LEU A 28 -14.74 8.44 -5.19
CA LEU A 28 -15.87 7.96 -5.99
C LEU A 28 -16.77 7.02 -5.18
N GLY A 29 -16.20 6.09 -4.43
CA GLY A 29 -16.94 5.14 -3.60
C GLY A 29 -17.76 5.83 -2.54
N TRP A 30 -17.14 6.69 -1.73
CA TRP A 30 -17.84 7.37 -0.65
C TRP A 30 -18.63 8.61 -1.11
N GLY A 31 -18.13 9.37 -2.09
CA GLY A 31 -18.76 10.60 -2.56
C GLY A 31 -19.90 10.37 -3.57
N VAL A 32 -19.83 9.31 -4.38
CA VAL A 32 -20.79 9.07 -5.47
C VAL A 32 -21.61 7.80 -5.23
N VAL A 33 -20.98 6.71 -4.79
CA VAL A 33 -21.66 5.39 -4.68
C VAL A 33 -22.36 5.19 -3.34
N ALA A 34 -21.87 5.78 -2.24
CA ALA A 34 -22.44 5.55 -0.92
C ALA A 34 -23.86 6.14 -0.75
N GLN A 35 -24.14 7.31 -1.35
CA GLN A 35 -25.47 7.94 -1.28
C GLN A 35 -26.57 7.08 -1.92
N PRO A 36 -26.45 6.59 -3.17
CA PRO A 36 -27.45 5.70 -3.76
C PRO A 36 -27.52 4.34 -3.07
N ALA A 37 -26.50 3.93 -2.32
CA ALA A 37 -26.52 2.72 -1.49
C ALA A 37 -27.25 2.91 -0.13
N GLY A 38 -27.82 4.10 0.12
CA GLY A 38 -28.60 4.40 1.32
C GLY A 38 -27.78 4.99 2.49
N ALA A 39 -26.51 5.33 2.29
CA ALA A 39 -25.73 6.01 3.32
C ALA A 39 -26.11 7.49 3.42
N THR A 40 -26.26 7.99 4.64
CA THR A 40 -26.45 9.43 4.88
C THR A 40 -25.19 10.22 4.49
N PRO A 41 -25.29 11.53 4.20
CA PRO A 41 -24.13 12.36 3.89
C PRO A 41 -23.04 12.32 4.97
N ALA A 42 -23.44 12.32 6.25
CA ALA A 42 -22.52 12.24 7.38
C ALA A 42 -21.78 10.89 7.44
N GLN A 43 -22.47 9.79 7.14
CA GLN A 43 -21.86 8.46 7.07
C GLN A 43 -20.89 8.34 5.89
N ALA A 44 -21.28 8.83 4.71
CA ALA A 44 -20.42 8.87 3.54
C ALA A 44 -19.15 9.68 3.80
N GLN A 45 -19.29 10.85 4.45
CA GLN A 45 -18.15 11.68 4.84
C GLN A 45 -17.24 10.97 5.86
N ALA A 46 -17.82 10.30 6.85
CA ALA A 46 -17.04 9.51 7.83
C ALA A 46 -16.27 8.38 7.16
N GLY A 47 -16.89 7.64 6.24
CA GLY A 47 -16.23 6.59 5.45
C GLY A 47 -15.11 7.14 4.56
N LEU A 48 -15.33 8.29 3.92
CA LEU A 48 -14.29 8.97 3.14
C LEU A 48 -13.10 9.35 4.02
N PHE A 49 -13.34 9.96 5.19
CA PHE A 49 -12.28 10.32 6.12
C PHE A 49 -11.49 9.10 6.60
N GLY A 50 -12.17 8.03 6.98
CA GLY A 50 -11.52 6.77 7.38
C GLY A 50 -10.67 6.19 6.26
N GLY A 51 -11.18 6.19 5.03
CA GLY A 51 -10.46 5.73 3.85
C GLY A 51 -9.23 6.58 3.54
N LEU A 52 -9.37 7.90 3.51
CA LEU A 52 -8.26 8.82 3.26
C LEU A 52 -7.18 8.73 4.34
N LEU A 53 -7.57 8.52 5.60
CA LEU A 53 -6.62 8.27 6.68
C LEU A 53 -5.77 7.04 6.41
N ALA A 54 -6.42 5.90 6.12
CA ALA A 54 -5.73 4.65 5.84
C ALA A 54 -4.79 4.79 4.64
N LEU A 55 -5.27 5.43 3.56
CA LEU A 55 -4.45 5.69 2.38
C LEU A 55 -3.28 6.62 2.68
N GLY A 56 -3.48 7.64 3.51
CA GLY A 56 -2.40 8.55 3.94
C GLY A 56 -1.33 7.82 4.73
N LEU A 57 -1.70 6.96 5.68
CA LEU A 57 -0.76 6.18 6.48
C LEU A 57 -0.03 5.13 5.64
N CYS A 58 -0.77 4.37 4.82
CA CYS A 58 -0.18 3.35 3.96
C CYS A 58 0.75 3.96 2.90
N GLY A 59 0.30 5.02 2.23
CA GLY A 59 1.09 5.75 1.24
C GLY A 59 2.29 6.47 1.85
N GLY A 60 2.14 7.08 3.03
CA GLY A 60 3.25 7.70 3.75
C GLY A 60 4.31 6.68 4.14
N ALA A 61 3.90 5.51 4.60
CA ALA A 61 4.81 4.44 4.96
C ALA A 61 5.52 3.81 3.74
N LEU A 62 4.95 3.88 2.53
CA LEU A 62 5.68 3.55 1.29
C LEU A 62 6.89 4.46 1.08
N LEU A 63 6.79 5.75 1.42
CA LEU A 63 7.90 6.70 1.25
C LEU A 63 9.09 6.35 2.16
N ILE A 64 8.83 5.74 3.33
CA ILE A 64 9.87 5.32 4.29
C ILE A 64 10.75 4.20 3.70
N ILE A 65 10.18 3.32 2.88
CA ILE A 65 10.94 2.24 2.20
C ILE A 65 11.88 2.81 1.13
N ALA A 66 11.70 4.08 0.75
CA ALA A 66 12.41 4.71 -0.37
C ALA A 66 12.38 3.79 -1.61
N PRO A 67 11.19 3.53 -2.21
CA PRO A 67 11.03 2.56 -3.30
C PRO A 67 11.84 2.91 -4.56
N TRP A 68 12.33 4.14 -4.66
CA TRP A 68 13.24 4.61 -5.70
C TRP A 68 14.72 4.24 -5.48
N ARG A 69 15.07 3.63 -4.34
CA ARG A 69 16.43 3.23 -4.01
C ARG A 69 16.62 1.73 -4.27
N ASP A 70 17.82 1.36 -4.68
CA ASP A 70 18.22 -0.04 -4.85
C ASP A 70 18.36 -0.74 -3.50
N HIS A 71 17.75 -1.91 -3.39
CA HIS A 71 17.86 -2.76 -2.20
C HIS A 71 18.41 -4.14 -2.56
N PRO A 72 19.19 -4.78 -1.68
CA PRO A 72 19.57 -6.18 -1.83
C PRO A 72 18.32 -7.07 -1.94
N ALA A 73 18.37 -8.10 -2.78
CA ALA A 73 17.25 -9.03 -2.97
C ALA A 73 16.70 -9.63 -1.67
N SER A 74 17.56 -9.89 -0.70
CA SER A 74 17.19 -10.44 0.61
C SER A 74 16.48 -9.43 1.52
N GLU A 75 16.67 -8.13 1.32
CA GLU A 75 16.11 -7.08 2.19
C GLU A 75 14.71 -6.65 1.76
N LEU A 76 14.34 -6.83 0.50
CA LEU A 76 13.04 -6.37 -0.03
C LEU A 76 11.82 -7.00 0.68
N PRO A 77 11.71 -8.34 0.85
CA PRO A 77 10.59 -8.93 1.57
C PRO A 77 10.56 -8.49 3.04
N THR A 78 11.73 -8.35 3.66
CA THR A 78 11.87 -7.93 5.06
C THR A 78 11.44 -6.48 5.27
N LEU A 79 11.86 -5.57 4.38
CA LEU A 79 11.45 -4.16 4.42
C LEU A 79 9.95 -4.00 4.20
N TRP A 80 9.39 -4.73 3.23
CA TRP A 80 7.95 -4.72 2.99
C TRP A 80 7.16 -5.26 4.19
N LEU A 81 7.62 -6.35 4.79
CA LEU A 81 6.98 -6.95 5.97
C LEU A 81 7.09 -6.04 7.19
N LEU A 82 8.26 -5.45 7.44
CA LEU A 82 8.48 -4.46 8.50
C LEU A 82 7.50 -3.30 8.36
N VAL A 83 7.38 -2.73 7.16
CA VAL A 83 6.46 -1.62 6.92
C VAL A 83 5.01 -2.04 7.03
N THR A 84 4.64 -3.23 6.57
CA THR A 84 3.29 -3.75 6.74
C THR A 84 2.93 -3.88 8.23
N VAL A 85 3.84 -4.40 9.05
CA VAL A 85 3.67 -4.49 10.52
C VAL A 85 3.50 -3.10 11.14
N VAL A 86 4.36 -2.15 10.76
CA VAL A 86 4.26 -0.76 11.25
C VAL A 86 2.90 -0.15 10.89
N ARG A 87 2.43 -0.33 9.64
CA ARG A 87 1.12 0.17 9.19
C ARG A 87 -0.02 -0.50 9.97
N LEU A 88 0.08 -1.80 10.24
CA LEU A 88 -0.95 -2.56 10.95
C LEU A 88 -1.09 -2.13 12.42
N LEU A 89 -0.01 -1.65 13.04
CA LEU A 89 -0.03 -1.08 14.40
C LEU A 89 -0.38 0.42 14.41
N ALA A 90 0.15 1.20 13.46
CA ALA A 90 -0.04 2.64 13.41
C ALA A 90 -1.46 3.03 13.01
N THR A 91 -2.08 2.30 12.07
CA THR A 91 -3.43 2.60 11.58
C THR A 91 -4.49 2.58 12.69
N PRO A 92 -4.62 1.52 13.52
CA PRO A 92 -5.58 1.53 14.61
C PRO A 92 -5.23 2.55 15.70
N MET A 93 -3.94 2.81 15.96
CA MET A 93 -3.52 3.81 16.93
C MET A 93 -3.96 5.23 16.52
N VAL A 94 -3.71 5.61 15.26
CA VAL A 94 -4.10 6.92 14.72
C VAL A 94 -5.63 7.03 14.63
N ALA A 95 -6.32 5.96 14.22
CA ALA A 95 -7.77 5.91 14.20
C ALA A 95 -8.37 6.16 15.59
N LEU A 96 -7.80 5.54 16.63
CA LEU A 96 -8.23 5.72 18.02
C LEU A 96 -7.99 7.16 18.51
N LEU A 97 -6.82 7.74 18.23
CA LEU A 97 -6.52 9.14 18.56
C LEU A 97 -7.53 10.10 17.89
N LEU A 98 -7.86 9.87 16.63
CA LEU A 98 -8.85 10.67 15.91
C LEU A 98 -10.27 10.47 16.43
N TYR A 99 -10.62 9.27 16.84
CA TYR A 99 -11.90 9.01 17.47
C TYR A 99 -12.06 9.85 18.74
N PHE A 100 -11.04 9.88 19.61
CA PHE A 100 -11.08 10.70 20.82
C PHE A 100 -11.09 12.21 20.54
N ALA A 101 -10.46 12.64 19.44
CA ALA A 101 -10.39 14.06 19.07
C ALA A 101 -11.69 14.58 18.41
N ALA A 102 -12.28 13.82 17.48
CA ALA A 102 -13.33 14.32 16.59
C ALA A 102 -14.68 13.58 16.70
N ARG A 103 -14.72 12.42 17.40
CA ARG A 103 -15.91 11.57 17.57
C ARG A 103 -16.73 11.36 16.28
N PRO A 104 -16.10 10.92 15.17
CA PRO A 104 -16.84 10.63 13.95
C PRO A 104 -17.84 9.47 14.16
N PRO A 105 -18.88 9.35 13.31
CA PRO A 105 -19.73 8.17 13.28
C PRO A 105 -18.89 6.92 13.00
N MET A 106 -18.75 6.06 14.01
CA MET A 106 -17.73 5.00 14.03
C MET A 106 -17.93 3.93 12.97
N ASP A 107 -19.17 3.54 12.71
CA ASP A 107 -19.46 2.38 11.86
C ASP A 107 -18.89 2.57 10.46
N PHE A 108 -19.17 3.71 9.84
CA PHE A 108 -18.71 4.01 8.49
C PHE A 108 -17.25 4.45 8.45
N PHE A 109 -16.76 5.15 9.47
CA PHE A 109 -15.34 5.50 9.58
C PHE A 109 -14.45 4.26 9.60
N VAL A 110 -14.77 3.27 10.44
CA VAL A 110 -14.01 2.02 10.57
C VAL A 110 -14.13 1.20 9.29
N VAL A 111 -15.31 1.12 8.67
CA VAL A 111 -15.50 0.42 7.39
C VAL A 111 -14.68 1.05 6.27
N GLY A 112 -14.70 2.38 6.14
CA GLY A 112 -13.89 3.10 5.15
C GLY A 112 -12.40 2.88 5.34
N LEU A 113 -11.93 2.92 6.59
CA LEU A 113 -10.55 2.63 6.96
C LEU A 113 -10.17 1.18 6.61
N ALA A 114 -10.99 0.21 6.99
CA ALA A 114 -10.72 -1.20 6.75
C ALA A 114 -10.70 -1.54 5.25
N ILE A 115 -11.68 -1.06 4.48
CA ILE A 115 -11.74 -1.28 3.03
C ILE A 115 -10.49 -0.70 2.35
N ALA A 116 -10.14 0.55 2.67
CA ALA A 116 -8.97 1.19 2.08
C ALA A 116 -7.67 0.46 2.43
N PHE A 117 -7.50 0.06 3.68
CA PHE A 117 -6.33 -0.71 4.12
C PHE A 117 -6.21 -2.06 3.40
N LEU A 118 -7.33 -2.79 3.29
CA LEU A 118 -7.37 -4.07 2.59
C LEU A 118 -7.12 -3.91 1.09
N CYS A 119 -7.68 -2.88 0.44
CA CYS A 119 -7.41 -2.59 -0.96
C CYS A 119 -5.93 -2.30 -1.21
N VAL A 120 -5.28 -1.52 -0.34
CA VAL A 120 -3.83 -1.31 -0.44
C VAL A 120 -3.10 -2.65 -0.41
N LEU A 121 -3.32 -3.47 0.62
CA LEU A 121 -2.62 -4.76 0.73
C LEU A 121 -2.90 -5.69 -0.46
N PHE A 122 -4.16 -5.76 -0.88
CA PHE A 122 -4.60 -6.65 -1.96
C PHE A 122 -3.96 -6.30 -3.30
N PHE A 123 -3.79 -5.01 -3.62
CA PHE A 123 -3.21 -4.59 -4.89
C PHE A 123 -1.69 -4.35 -4.83
N GLU A 124 -1.17 -3.89 -3.70
CA GLU A 124 0.27 -3.64 -3.49
C GLU A 124 1.07 -4.95 -3.53
N THR A 125 0.59 -5.99 -2.84
CA THR A 125 1.28 -7.28 -2.74
C THR A 125 1.55 -7.92 -4.10
N PRO A 126 0.56 -8.15 -4.99
CA PRO A 126 0.81 -8.75 -6.30
C PRO A 126 1.63 -7.84 -7.21
N LEU A 127 1.48 -6.51 -7.10
CA LEU A 127 2.24 -5.56 -7.90
C LEU A 127 3.74 -5.66 -7.58
N ILE A 128 4.11 -5.72 -6.30
CA ILE A 128 5.49 -5.93 -5.86
C ILE A 128 5.98 -7.32 -6.26
N ALA A 129 5.18 -8.37 -6.01
CA ALA A 129 5.59 -9.75 -6.30
C ALA A 129 5.84 -9.99 -7.80
N LEU A 130 4.98 -9.46 -8.67
CA LEU A 130 5.15 -9.57 -10.12
C LEU A 130 6.37 -8.79 -10.62
N ASP A 131 6.64 -7.62 -10.04
CA ASP A 131 7.79 -6.80 -10.43
C ASP A 131 9.11 -7.44 -10.02
N VAL A 132 9.22 -7.93 -8.78
CA VAL A 132 10.39 -8.70 -8.32
C VAL A 132 10.62 -9.93 -9.20
N ARG A 133 9.54 -10.67 -9.54
CA ARG A 133 9.65 -11.82 -10.45
C ARG A 133 10.17 -11.42 -11.84
N ARG A 134 9.73 -10.29 -12.38
CA ARG A 134 10.21 -9.79 -13.68
C ARG A 134 11.70 -9.44 -13.64
N GLN A 135 12.16 -8.82 -12.55
CA GLN A 135 13.57 -8.47 -12.37
C GLN A 135 14.46 -9.72 -12.24
N ILE A 136 14.02 -10.75 -11.51
CA ILE A 136 14.75 -12.04 -11.42
C ILE A 136 14.90 -12.69 -12.81
N VAL A 137 13.81 -12.79 -13.58
CA VAL A 137 13.85 -13.41 -14.92
C VAL A 137 14.74 -12.61 -15.89
N ALA A 138 14.78 -11.28 -15.76
CA ALA A 138 15.64 -10.43 -16.58
C ALA A 138 17.14 -10.65 -16.28
N GLU A 139 17.50 -10.90 -15.02
CA GLU A 139 18.87 -11.24 -14.64
C GLU A 139 19.30 -12.65 -15.09
N GLU A 140 18.36 -13.61 -15.11
CA GLU A 140 18.62 -15.00 -15.53
C GLU A 140 18.58 -15.22 -17.06
N GLY A 141 18.36 -14.17 -17.85
CA GLY A 141 18.25 -14.23 -19.32
C GLY A 141 19.54 -14.72 -20.04
N PRO A 142 19.45 -15.09 -21.33
CA PRO A 142 20.37 -15.99 -22.06
C PRO A 142 21.83 -15.51 -22.26
N GLY A 143 22.26 -14.42 -21.62
CA GLY A 143 23.63 -13.90 -21.71
C GLY A 143 24.60 -14.42 -20.64
N VAL A 144 24.12 -15.06 -19.56
CA VAL A 144 24.98 -15.48 -18.43
C VAL A 144 25.49 -16.93 -18.57
N SER A 145 24.92 -17.71 -19.50
CA SER A 145 25.35 -19.09 -19.77
C SER A 145 26.55 -19.21 -20.71
N GLY A 146 27.03 -18.11 -21.30
CA GLY A 146 28.12 -18.10 -22.28
C GLY A 146 29.53 -17.87 -21.74
N GLU A 147 29.69 -17.39 -20.49
CA GLU A 147 31.01 -17.03 -19.93
C GLU A 147 31.54 -18.02 -18.89
N ARG A 148 30.96 -19.22 -18.79
CA ARG A 148 31.45 -20.30 -17.91
C ARG A 148 31.80 -21.58 -18.67
N SER A 149 32.48 -21.46 -19.81
CA SER A 149 33.20 -22.56 -20.46
C SER A 149 34.70 -22.47 -20.20
#